data_AF-A0A3D3PF81-F1
#
_entry.id   AF-A0A3D3PF81-F1
#
_cell.length_a   1.000
_cell.length_b   1.000
_cell.length_c   1.000
_cell.angle_alpha   90.00
_cell.angle_beta   90.00
_cell.angle_gamma   90.00
#
_symmetry.space_group_name_H-M   'P 1'
#
loop_
_entity.id
_entity.type
_entity.pdbx_description
1 polymer ?
#
loop_
_entity_poly.entity_id
_entity_poly.type
_entity_poly.pdbx_seq_one_letter_code
_entity_poly.pdbx_strand_id
1 'polypeptide(L)'
;MQSLSVNWFIEGSIDFEHKKYLILSYLQDINKHFHKSRLYPNLSDLIFHYNNLLSFKKNKSMLAEAFPQRITKADLEAVRLTYEKMITDNELMQQIEDIISYSLHKIDPALREGKEIYDFVESRINICPVGVVPLIANCGYFI
;
A
#
# COMPACT_ATOMS: atom_id res chain seq x y z
N MET A 1 10.77 -1.32 -11.12
CA MET A 1 9.97 -1.11 -9.89
C MET A 1 9.97 -2.43 -9.16
N GLN A 2 10.49 -2.46 -7.93
CA GLN A 2 10.22 -3.58 -7.04
C GLN A 2 8.89 -3.26 -6.35
N SER A 3 7.85 -4.00 -6.70
CA SER A 3 6.56 -3.96 -5.99
C SER A 3 6.53 -5.18 -5.07
N LEU A 4 5.97 -5.01 -3.87
CA LEU A 4 5.74 -6.13 -2.98
C LEU A 4 4.60 -6.99 -3.52
N SER A 5 4.69 -8.30 -3.31
CA SER A 5 3.52 -9.17 -3.43
C SER A 5 2.41 -8.64 -2.51
N VAL A 6 1.16 -8.82 -2.93
CA VAL A 6 -0.02 -8.49 -2.11
C VAL A 6 0.08 -9.15 -0.74
N ASN A 7 0.56 -10.40 -0.69
CA ASN A 7 0.58 -11.25 0.50
C ASN A 7 2.00 -11.48 1.04
N TRP A 8 2.92 -10.56 0.75
CA TRP A 8 4.34 -10.70 1.07
C TRP A 8 4.66 -11.09 2.53
N PHE A 9 3.78 -10.80 3.50
CA PHE A 9 3.97 -11.08 4.92
C PHE A 9 3.59 -12.52 5.33
N ILE A 10 2.79 -13.22 4.51
CA ILE A 10 2.38 -14.63 4.72
C ILE A 10 2.89 -15.57 3.61
N GLU A 11 3.36 -15.02 2.49
CA GLU A 11 3.87 -15.80 1.37
C GLU A 11 5.33 -16.24 1.59
N GLY A 12 5.66 -17.48 1.25
CA GLY A 12 7.02 -18.02 1.37
C GLY A 12 7.43 -18.30 2.82
N SER A 13 8.71 -18.10 3.16
CA SER A 13 9.21 -18.30 4.53
C SER A 13 8.70 -17.19 5.45
N ILE A 14 7.94 -17.56 6.49
CA ILE A 14 7.46 -16.67 7.54
C ILE A 14 8.56 -16.55 8.58
N ASP A 15 9.59 -15.79 8.25
CA ASP A 15 10.70 -15.47 9.13
C ASP A 15 10.74 -13.95 9.38
N PHE A 16 10.76 -13.56 10.65
CA PHE A 16 10.68 -12.15 11.03
C PHE A 16 11.84 -11.33 10.46
N GLU A 17 13.07 -11.86 10.50
CA GLU A 17 14.25 -11.15 10.02
C GLU A 17 14.21 -10.94 8.51
N HIS A 18 13.88 -12.00 7.77
CA HIS A 18 13.73 -11.94 6.32
C HIS A 18 12.68 -10.90 5.91
N LYS A 19 11.49 -10.95 6.51
CA LYS A 19 10.40 -10.00 6.23
C LYS A 19 10.76 -8.56 6.61
N LYS A 20 11.52 -8.38 7.70
CA LYS A 20 12.08 -7.08 8.09
C LYS A 20 13.00 -6.49 7.04
N TYR A 21 13.92 -7.26 6.48
CA TYR A 21 14.81 -6.76 5.42
C TYR A 21 14.04 -6.49 4.13
N LEU A 22 13.06 -7.33 3.82
CA LEU A 22 12.22 -7.18 2.64
C LEU A 22 11.47 -5.83 2.67
N ILE A 23 10.80 -5.49 3.78
CA ILE A 23 10.09 -4.21 3.90
C ILE A 23 11.07 -3.01 3.91
N LEU A 24 12.24 -3.14 4.54
CA LEU A 24 13.24 -2.08 4.55
C LEU A 24 13.79 -1.80 3.15
N SER A 25 14.07 -2.84 2.36
CA SER A 25 14.51 -2.71 0.97
C SER A 25 13.46 -2.00 0.12
N TYR A 26 12.19 -2.40 0.26
CA TYR A 26 11.07 -1.76 -0.44
C TYR A 26 10.94 -0.27 -0.10
N LEU A 27 10.95 0.07 1.19
CA LEU A 27 10.87 1.46 1.65
C LEU A 27 12.06 2.29 1.18
N GLN A 28 13.26 1.69 1.16
CA GLN A 28 14.45 2.37 0.65
C GLN A 28 14.28 2.76 -0.83
N ASP A 29 13.69 1.89 -1.64
CA ASP A 29 13.44 2.18 -3.04
C ASP A 29 12.33 3.22 -3.24
N ILE A 30 11.25 3.18 -2.45
CA ILE A 30 10.23 4.24 -2.47
C ILE A 30 10.85 5.60 -2.12
N ASN A 31 11.64 5.68 -1.06
CA ASN A 31 12.22 6.94 -0.63
C ASN A 31 13.14 7.53 -1.71
N LYS A 32 13.89 6.69 -2.45
CA LYS A 32 14.65 7.13 -3.63
C LYS A 32 13.76 7.76 -4.71
N HIS A 33 12.53 7.29 -4.87
CA HIS A 33 11.55 7.86 -5.79
C HIS A 33 10.96 9.16 -5.26
N PHE A 34 10.60 9.22 -3.99
CA PHE A 34 10.07 10.43 -3.33
C PHE A 34 11.08 11.57 -3.33
N HIS A 35 12.35 11.31 -3.05
CA HIS A 35 13.43 12.31 -3.17
C HIS A 35 13.61 12.86 -4.59
N LYS A 36 13.16 12.13 -5.62
CA LYS A 36 13.15 12.60 -7.02
C LYS A 36 11.81 13.23 -7.42
N SER A 37 10.95 13.53 -6.45
CA SER A 37 9.58 14.02 -6.64
C SER A 37 8.72 13.11 -7.53
N ARG A 38 9.02 11.81 -7.57
CA ARG A 38 8.26 10.79 -8.31
C ARG A 38 7.30 10.10 -7.35
N LEU A 39 6.10 10.65 -7.27
CA LEU A 39 5.10 10.22 -6.29
C LEU A 39 4.33 8.97 -6.74
N TYR A 40 3.86 8.97 -7.98
CA TYR A 40 3.09 7.86 -8.56
C TYR A 40 3.96 7.00 -9.48
N PRO A 41 3.74 5.67 -9.51
CA PRO A 41 2.69 4.91 -8.80
C PRO A 41 3.04 4.51 -7.35
N ASN A 42 4.25 4.79 -6.87
CA ASN A 42 4.79 4.31 -5.59
C ASN A 42 3.92 4.64 -4.36
N LEU A 43 3.34 5.85 -4.29
CA LEU A 43 2.46 6.22 -3.17
C LEU A 43 1.18 5.35 -3.14
N SER A 44 0.60 5.07 -4.32
CA SER A 44 -0.58 4.21 -4.39
C SER A 44 -0.27 2.78 -3.93
N ASP A 45 0.91 2.28 -4.25
CA ASP A 45 1.37 0.94 -3.84
C ASP A 45 1.61 0.89 -2.32
N LEU A 46 2.28 1.91 -1.77
CA LEU A 46 2.50 2.04 -0.34
C LEU A 46 1.20 2.10 0.47
N ILE A 47 0.22 2.90 0.02
CA ILE A 47 -1.11 2.99 0.64
C ILE A 47 -1.82 1.64 0.58
N PHE A 48 -1.75 0.94 -0.56
CA PHE A 48 -2.35 -0.38 -0.71
C PHE A 48 -1.81 -1.39 0.30
N HIS A 49 -0.48 -1.52 0.41
CA HIS A 49 0.14 -2.43 1.37
C HIS A 49 -0.13 -2.06 2.82
N TYR A 50 -0.12 -0.76 3.16
CA TYR A 50 -0.47 -0.28 4.51
C TYR A 50 -1.90 -0.66 4.90
N ASN A 51 -2.86 -0.43 4.00
CA ASN A 51 -4.26 -0.79 4.23
C ASN A 51 -4.46 -2.30 4.31
N ASN A 52 -3.70 -3.09 3.52
CA ASN A 52 -3.74 -4.54 3.60
C ASN A 52 -3.29 -5.03 5.00
N LEU A 53 -2.15 -4.54 5.49
CA LEU A 53 -1.65 -4.87 6.83
C LEU A 53 -2.64 -4.47 7.93
N LEU A 54 -3.26 -3.28 7.84
CA LEU A 54 -4.29 -2.84 8.78
C LEU A 54 -5.55 -3.71 8.73
N SER A 55 -5.99 -4.10 7.53
CA SER A 55 -7.14 -4.98 7.34
C SER A 55 -6.88 -6.34 7.99
N PHE A 56 -5.69 -6.91 7.76
CA PHE A 56 -5.28 -8.17 8.36
C PHE A 56 -5.20 -8.08 9.89
N LYS A 57 -4.62 -6.99 10.43
CA LYS A 57 -4.52 -6.78 11.88
C LYS A 57 -5.89 -6.66 12.56
N LYS A 58 -6.86 -6.01 11.91
CA LYS A 58 -8.22 -5.79 12.46
C LYS A 58 -9.12 -7.00 12.28
N ASN A 59 -9.11 -7.60 11.11
CA ASN A 59 -10.05 -8.65 10.71
C ASN A 59 -9.35 -10.00 10.74
N LYS A 60 -9.04 -10.51 11.94
CA LYS A 60 -8.47 -11.85 12.09
C LYS A 60 -9.34 -12.90 11.37
N SER A 61 -10.68 -12.80 11.43
CA SER A 61 -11.63 -13.82 10.96
C SER A 61 -12.40 -13.51 9.67
N MET A 62 -12.36 -12.29 9.11
CA MET A 62 -13.25 -11.84 8.01
C MET A 62 -12.52 -11.44 6.71
N LEU A 63 -11.28 -11.89 6.52
CA LEU A 63 -10.44 -11.59 5.34
C LEU A 63 -11.01 -12.13 4.02
N ALA A 64 -12.03 -12.97 4.07
CA ALA A 64 -12.70 -13.52 2.89
C ALA A 64 -13.44 -12.48 2.02
N GLU A 65 -13.90 -11.36 2.60
CA GLU A 65 -14.87 -10.45 1.96
C GLU A 65 -14.41 -9.00 1.82
N ALA A 66 -13.40 -8.56 2.59
CA ALA A 66 -13.05 -7.14 2.72
C ALA A 66 -11.93 -6.65 1.77
N PHE A 67 -11.51 -7.44 0.78
CA PHE A 67 -10.40 -7.05 -0.09
C PHE A 67 -10.85 -6.16 -1.26
N PRO A 68 -10.20 -5.00 -1.50
CA PRO A 68 -10.49 -4.17 -2.65
C PRO A 68 -10.21 -4.93 -3.95
N GLN A 69 -10.99 -4.61 -4.99
CA GLN A 69 -11.20 -5.32 -6.28
C GLN A 69 -9.93 -5.61 -7.15
N ARG A 70 -8.71 -5.43 -6.62
CA ARG A 70 -7.42 -5.67 -7.29
C ARG A 70 -6.74 -6.98 -6.88
N ILE A 71 -7.49 -7.95 -6.36
CA ILE A 71 -6.96 -9.25 -5.97
C ILE A 71 -7.54 -10.32 -6.87
N THR A 72 -6.66 -11.18 -7.41
CA THR A 72 -7.08 -12.31 -8.24
C THR A 72 -7.77 -13.35 -7.36
N LYS A 73 -8.76 -14.10 -7.90
CA LYS A 73 -9.41 -15.19 -7.15
C LYS A 73 -8.40 -16.22 -6.59
N ALA A 74 -7.30 -16.44 -7.30
CA ALA A 74 -6.21 -17.32 -6.87
C ALA A 74 -5.50 -16.84 -5.60
N ASP A 75 -5.27 -15.53 -5.47
CA ASP A 75 -4.63 -14.93 -4.29
C ASP A 75 -5.54 -15.03 -3.06
N LEU A 76 -6.87 -14.93 -3.26
CA LEU A 76 -7.88 -15.10 -2.20
C LEU A 76 -7.93 -16.52 -1.65
N GLU A 77 -7.86 -17.53 -2.51
CA GLU A 77 -7.84 -18.94 -2.08
C GLU A 77 -6.53 -19.29 -1.34
N ALA A 78 -5.39 -18.80 -1.83
CA ALA A 78 -4.11 -18.97 -1.15
C ALA A 78 -4.14 -18.39 0.29
N VAL A 79 -4.75 -17.22 0.46
CA VAL A 79 -4.92 -16.59 1.79
C VAL A 79 -5.78 -17.45 2.71
N ARG A 80 -6.95 -17.93 2.24
CA ARG A 80 -7.87 -18.75 3.05
C ARG A 80 -7.23 -20.08 3.48
N LEU A 81 -6.60 -20.78 2.55
CA LEU A 81 -5.95 -22.08 2.79
C LEU A 81 -4.77 -21.97 3.75
N THR A 82 -3.99 -20.89 3.65
CA THR A 82 -2.87 -20.65 4.57
C THR A 82 -3.39 -20.28 5.96
N TYR A 83 -4.45 -19.46 6.02
CA TYR A 83 -5.07 -19.03 7.27
C TYR A 83 -5.70 -20.17 8.10
N GLU A 84 -6.46 -21.08 7.48
CA GLU A 84 -7.05 -22.22 8.19
C GLU A 84 -6.01 -23.12 8.87
N LYS A 85 -4.83 -23.26 8.26
CA LYS A 85 -3.69 -23.98 8.84
C LYS A 85 -2.96 -23.19 9.92
N MET A 86 -3.02 -21.85 9.87
CA MET A 86 -2.32 -20.94 10.80
C MET A 86 -3.05 -20.73 12.12
N ILE A 87 -4.39 -20.72 12.16
CA ILE A 87 -5.15 -20.59 13.41
C ILE A 87 -4.84 -21.73 14.39
N THR A 88 -4.42 -22.88 13.86
CA THR A 88 -4.07 -24.06 14.66
C THR A 88 -2.71 -23.91 15.37
N ASP A 89 -1.87 -22.96 14.93
CA ASP A 89 -0.51 -22.75 15.43
C ASP A 89 -0.32 -21.35 16.03
N ASN A 90 -0.25 -21.29 17.36
CA ASN A 90 -0.21 -20.06 18.13
C ASN A 90 1.12 -19.30 17.97
N GLU A 91 2.23 -19.99 17.66
CA GLU A 91 3.55 -19.38 17.52
C GLU A 91 3.70 -18.67 16.17
N LEU A 92 3.26 -19.32 15.08
CA LEU A 92 3.29 -18.72 13.75
C LEU A 92 2.41 -17.47 13.67
N MET A 93 1.24 -17.49 14.30
CA MET A 93 0.36 -16.33 14.35
C MET A 93 1.00 -15.14 15.07
N GLN A 94 1.71 -15.37 16.18
CA GLN A 94 2.45 -14.33 16.89
C GLN A 94 3.56 -13.72 16.02
N GLN A 95 4.34 -14.54 15.32
CA GLN A 95 5.37 -14.04 14.42
C GLN A 95 4.80 -13.15 13.31
N ILE A 96 3.65 -13.52 12.74
CA ILE A 96 2.97 -12.70 11.72
C ILE A 96 2.52 -11.36 12.33
N GLU A 97 1.97 -11.37 13.55
CA GLU A 97 1.58 -10.15 14.24
C GLU A 97 2.78 -9.21 14.51
N ASP A 98 3.93 -9.79 14.83
CA ASP A 98 5.18 -9.04 15.01
C ASP A 98 5.66 -8.43 13.69
N ILE A 99 5.66 -9.22 12.60
CA ILE A 99 6.00 -8.74 11.25
C ILE A 99 5.09 -7.56 10.87
N ILE A 100 3.78 -7.72 11.05
CA ILE A 100 2.79 -6.70 10.69
C ILE A 100 2.99 -5.44 11.54
N SER A 101 3.16 -5.60 12.86
CA SER A 101 3.30 -4.46 13.76
C SER A 101 4.60 -3.69 13.50
N TYR A 102 5.71 -4.38 13.25
CA TYR A 102 6.96 -3.77 12.82
C TYR A 102 6.80 -3.02 11.50
N SER A 103 6.14 -3.63 10.52
CA SER A 103 5.97 -3.07 9.18
C SER A 103 5.11 -1.83 9.17
N LEU A 104 3.98 -1.83 9.89
CA LEU A 104 3.11 -0.66 10.04
C LEU A 104 3.89 0.52 10.64
N HIS A 105 4.70 0.28 11.67
CA HIS A 105 5.53 1.33 12.27
C HIS A 105 6.59 1.89 11.29
N LYS A 106 7.10 1.06 10.37
CA LYS A 106 8.09 1.51 9.37
C LYS A 106 7.48 2.19 8.15
N ILE A 107 6.27 1.81 7.76
CA ILE A 107 5.55 2.39 6.62
C ILE A 107 4.98 3.78 6.95
N ASP A 108 4.51 3.99 8.19
CA ASP A 108 3.84 5.24 8.59
C ASP A 108 4.66 6.52 8.28
N PRO A 109 5.97 6.61 8.58
CA PRO A 109 6.77 7.78 8.21
C PRO A 109 6.86 8.02 6.70
N ALA A 110 7.04 6.96 5.89
CA ALA A 110 7.10 7.07 4.44
C ALA A 110 5.75 7.51 3.85
N LEU A 111 4.65 7.08 4.46
CA LEU A 111 3.30 7.49 4.05
C LEU A 111 3.04 8.97 4.36
N ARG A 112 3.54 9.47 5.49
CA ARG A 112 3.51 10.92 5.82
C ARG A 112 4.34 11.74 4.84
N GLU A 113 5.57 11.32 4.55
CA GLU A 113 6.43 11.98 3.55
C GLU A 113 5.73 12.06 2.19
N GLY A 114 5.17 10.94 1.72
CA GLY A 114 4.43 10.91 0.46
C GLY A 114 3.21 11.85 0.46
N LYS A 115 2.51 11.95 1.59
CA LYS A 115 1.39 12.89 1.76
C LYS A 115 1.87 14.35 1.72
N GLU A 116 2.96 14.69 2.40
CA GLU A 116 3.50 16.06 2.40
C GLU A 116 3.89 16.51 0.98
N ILE A 117 4.51 15.63 0.20
CA ILE A 117 4.83 15.93 -1.20
C ILE A 117 3.56 16.08 -2.05
N TYR A 118 2.53 15.24 -1.82
CA TYR A 118 1.23 15.36 -2.49
C TYR A 118 0.58 16.72 -2.18
N ASP A 119 0.44 17.06 -0.90
CA ASP A 119 -0.19 18.31 -0.43
C ASP A 119 0.55 19.53 -1.01
N PHE A 120 1.89 19.47 -1.07
CA PHE A 120 2.71 20.51 -1.68
C PHE A 120 2.41 20.70 -3.18
N VAL A 121 2.34 19.61 -3.94
CA VAL A 121 2.03 19.66 -5.37
C VAL A 121 0.60 20.14 -5.59
N GLU A 122 -0.38 19.59 -4.86
CA GLU A 122 -1.79 19.97 -4.95
C GLU A 122 -2.00 21.47 -4.71
N SER A 123 -1.34 22.05 -3.71
CA SER A 123 -1.43 23.49 -3.41
C SER A 123 -0.90 24.42 -4.51
N ARG A 124 -0.10 23.88 -5.45
CA ARG A 124 0.57 24.64 -6.51
C ARG A 124 0.09 24.26 -7.91
N ILE A 125 -0.77 23.25 -8.03
CA ILE A 125 -1.34 22.85 -9.32
C ILE A 125 -2.27 23.98 -9.79
N ASN A 126 -2.00 24.45 -11.00
CA ASN A 126 -2.94 25.28 -11.75
C ASN A 126 -3.26 24.55 -13.05
N ILE A 127 -4.55 24.31 -13.29
CA ILE A 127 -5.02 23.67 -14.51
C ILE A 127 -5.37 24.79 -15.48
N CYS A 128 -4.77 24.76 -16.66
CA CYS A 128 -5.10 25.70 -17.72
C CYS A 128 -5.60 24.93 -18.95
N PRO A 129 -6.71 25.36 -19.57
CA PRO A 129 -7.16 24.77 -20.82
C PRO A 129 -6.12 25.03 -21.91
N VAL A 130 -5.84 24.00 -22.72
CA VAL A 130 -4.97 24.12 -23.90
C VAL A 130 -5.84 23.97 -25.14
N GLY A 131 -5.81 24.98 -26.03
CA GLY A 131 -6.58 24.99 -27.27
C GLY A 131 -7.46 26.22 -27.41
N VAL A 132 -8.51 26.12 -28.23
CA VAL A 132 -9.45 27.22 -28.46
C VAL A 132 -10.38 27.34 -27.26
N VAL A 133 -10.25 28.44 -26.52
CA VAL A 133 -11.16 28.80 -25.43
C VAL A 133 -12.15 29.84 -25.97
N PRO A 134 -13.46 29.72 -25.71
CA PRO A 134 -14.42 30.74 -26.10
C PRO A 134 -14.10 32.08 -25.45
N LEU A 135 -14.37 33.19 -26.14
CA LEU A 135 -14.19 34.55 -25.62
C LEU A 135 -14.99 34.80 -24.34
N ILE A 136 -16.07 34.02 -24.11
CA ILE A 136 -16.92 34.09 -22.92
C ILE A 136 -16.90 32.72 -22.23
N ALA A 137 -16.16 32.65 -21.13
CA ALA A 137 -15.90 31.45 -20.35
C ALA A 137 -17.09 31.03 -19.46
N ASN A 138 -17.98 31.98 -19.12
CA ASN A 138 -18.97 31.84 -18.04
C ASN A 138 -20.32 31.24 -18.48
N CYS A 139 -20.44 30.74 -19.72
CA CYS A 139 -21.67 30.15 -20.23
C CYS A 139 -21.60 28.62 -20.26
N GLY A 140 -21.69 27.98 -19.09
CA GLY A 140 -21.94 26.54 -19.00
C GLY A 140 -20.79 25.61 -19.41
N TYR A 141 -19.57 26.12 -19.57
CA TYR A 141 -18.37 25.31 -19.77
C TYR A 141 -17.74 24.97 -18.42
N PHE A 142 -17.27 23.73 -18.25
CA PHE A 142 -16.41 23.36 -17.14
C PHE A 142 -14.98 23.70 -17.56
N ILE A 143 -14.39 24.70 -16.91
CA ILE A 143 -13.04 25.19 -17.16
C ILE A 143 -12.21 24.94 -15.91
#